data_AF-A0A923E174-F1
#
_entry.id   AF-A0A923E174-F1
#
_cell.length_a   1.000
_cell.length_b   1.000
_cell.length_c   1.000
_cell.angle_alpha   90.00
_cell.angle_beta   90.00
_cell.angle_gamma   90.00
#
_symmetry.space_group_name_H-M   'P 1'
#
loop_
_entity.id
_entity.type
_entity.pdbx_description
1 polymer ?
#
loop_
_entity_poly.entity_id
_entity_poly.type
_entity_poly.pdbx_seq_one_letter_code
_entity_poly.pdbx_strand_id
1 'polypeptide(L)'
;MKNRSLYLPIKSTSLPHYFGKGIVLPSKFYNNKPSDIQDIFGNQLFLSEHRWYKDSDCSIEIILADTEEPFLIFENGYYLLNGALPISRIKNVFFLDENQMKTTEYNINAGAGFLPQKLITIDRYSGPFHQIPNLNRLSREINDNLVEKIKRFDILLGGVSFMRILQDKNEKFPVDYYSVIGFFNPYMLDLAQVSSSFKASMNGDRLTSIFTGKKSNEYIEILKSYIFDEVDFDDVDKVAKHYGIKIQRQFGLVNLENIPVDSPIFTLIILATYGNSKSQSIDDFIYQLKSNKFSQQKAQELALIFGLNIRYSGLRNKYKVGGNEIKFKMDTSLDYYILESIFQYVFYGIRSSRPFPYVDDLGRANKSNSITKDEKINWQNSFNPIPNEDSLQNSDLILNELLTPLLEKIKNKTSEFQEDILQIATKTIEDSLRSLHMDFQRKTEKLLSEIKQLKDVIAHKNDLLNHISNDVLRKNTENKDYDELEKLEIKDLKKIAKQKGIASSKINSIKQTKSGLEELIKLINNTQTLL
;
A
#
# COMPACT_ATOMS: atom_id res chain seq x y z
N MET A 1 -29.56 -7.87 -14.07
CA MET A 1 -28.38 -8.76 -14.30
C MET A 1 -27.87 -9.53 -13.05
N LYS A 2 -28.45 -9.34 -11.85
CA LYS A 2 -28.00 -10.01 -10.61
C LYS A 2 -27.91 -11.54 -10.79
N ASN A 3 -26.72 -12.10 -10.59
CA ASN A 3 -26.31 -13.53 -10.66
C ASN A 3 -25.78 -14.10 -11.99
N ARG A 4 -25.61 -13.33 -13.07
CA ARG A 4 -24.92 -13.85 -14.27
C ARG A 4 -23.42 -13.59 -14.20
N SER A 5 -22.61 -14.64 -14.36
CA SER A 5 -21.16 -14.53 -14.48
C SER A 5 -20.83 -14.12 -15.92
N LEU A 6 -20.17 -12.97 -16.07
CA LEU A 6 -19.69 -12.50 -17.36
C LEU A 6 -18.19 -12.66 -17.42
N TYR A 7 -17.73 -13.14 -18.56
CA TYR A 7 -16.35 -13.47 -18.83
C TYR A 7 -15.81 -12.63 -19.98
N LEU A 8 -14.59 -12.17 -19.83
CA LEU A 8 -13.78 -11.52 -20.84
C LEU A 8 -12.72 -12.52 -21.30
N PRO A 9 -12.97 -13.30 -22.37
CA PRO A 9 -11.97 -14.19 -22.94
C PRO A 9 -10.86 -13.36 -23.58
N ILE A 10 -9.61 -13.78 -23.39
CA ILE A 10 -8.40 -13.10 -23.85
C ILE A 10 -7.24 -14.09 -24.09
N LYS A 11 -6.13 -13.56 -24.57
CA LYS A 11 -4.82 -14.21 -24.36
C LYS A 11 -4.19 -13.70 -23.08
N SER A 12 -3.48 -14.57 -22.36
CA SER A 12 -2.84 -14.25 -21.09
C SER A 12 -1.83 -13.12 -21.22
N THR A 13 -1.24 -12.96 -22.40
CA THR A 13 -0.32 -11.88 -22.75
C THR A 13 -0.96 -10.49 -22.72
N SER A 14 -2.29 -10.38 -22.69
CA SER A 14 -3.01 -9.10 -22.55
C SER A 14 -3.15 -8.66 -21.09
N LEU A 15 -3.07 -9.58 -20.11
CA LEU A 15 -3.23 -9.26 -18.68
C LEU A 15 -2.25 -8.20 -18.16
N PRO A 16 -0.94 -8.19 -18.53
CA PRO A 16 -0.02 -7.15 -18.08
C PRO A 16 -0.47 -5.73 -18.45
N HIS A 17 -1.16 -5.56 -19.57
CA HIS A 17 -1.67 -4.26 -19.98
C HIS A 17 -2.83 -3.79 -19.09
N TYR A 18 -3.68 -4.71 -18.64
CA TYR A 18 -4.84 -4.40 -17.79
C TYR A 18 -4.40 -4.04 -16.37
N PHE A 19 -3.59 -4.90 -15.75
CA PHE A 19 -3.04 -4.64 -14.41
C PHE A 19 -2.06 -3.47 -14.40
N GLY A 20 -1.32 -3.27 -15.50
CA GLY A 20 -0.42 -2.14 -15.68
C GLY A 20 -1.12 -0.79 -15.73
N LYS A 21 -2.33 -0.73 -16.31
CA LYS A 21 -3.15 0.50 -16.34
C LYS A 21 -4.16 0.61 -15.18
N GLY A 22 -4.35 -0.46 -14.40
CA GLY A 22 -5.38 -0.49 -13.35
C GLY A 22 -6.81 -0.55 -13.88
N ILE A 23 -6.97 -0.77 -15.19
CA ILE A 23 -8.25 -0.72 -15.91
C ILE A 23 -8.19 -1.61 -17.15
N VAL A 24 -9.30 -2.28 -17.43
CA VAL A 24 -9.59 -3.07 -18.63
C VAL A 24 -10.26 -2.15 -19.66
N LEU A 25 -9.63 -1.99 -20.81
CA LEU A 25 -10.06 -1.08 -21.88
C LEU A 25 -10.29 -1.86 -23.18
N PRO A 26 -11.10 -1.33 -24.11
CA PRO A 26 -11.11 -1.81 -25.48
C PRO A 26 -9.71 -1.81 -26.10
N SER A 27 -9.43 -2.80 -26.96
CA SER A 27 -8.06 -3.05 -27.47
C SER A 27 -7.40 -1.85 -28.13
N LYS A 28 -8.16 -0.96 -28.80
CA LYS A 28 -7.62 0.24 -29.45
C LYS A 28 -6.89 1.21 -28.51
N PHE A 29 -7.17 1.14 -27.20
CA PHE A 29 -6.59 2.04 -26.20
C PHE A 29 -5.26 1.51 -25.64
N TYR A 30 -4.75 0.40 -26.16
CA TYR A 30 -3.43 -0.12 -25.84
C TYR A 30 -2.49 0.01 -27.02
N ASN A 31 -1.31 0.55 -26.76
CA ASN A 31 -0.19 0.50 -27.68
C ASN A 31 0.58 -0.80 -27.46
N ASN A 32 0.96 -1.47 -28.54
CA ASN A 32 1.78 -2.70 -28.50
C ASN A 32 1.19 -3.85 -27.68
N LYS A 33 -0.14 -3.92 -27.52
CA LYS A 33 -0.81 -5.10 -26.94
C LYS A 33 -0.79 -6.24 -27.96
N PRO A 34 -0.43 -7.47 -27.58
CA PRO A 34 -0.58 -8.64 -28.44
C PRO A 34 -2.03 -8.83 -28.89
N SER A 35 -2.22 -9.27 -30.14
CA SER A 35 -3.56 -9.48 -30.70
C SER A 35 -4.25 -10.70 -30.08
N ASP A 36 -5.48 -10.49 -29.64
CA ASP A 36 -6.40 -11.49 -29.10
C ASP A 36 -7.85 -11.23 -29.58
N ILE A 37 -8.79 -12.02 -29.05
CA ILE A 37 -10.23 -11.92 -29.39
C ILE A 37 -10.81 -10.52 -29.18
N GLN A 38 -10.29 -9.72 -28.24
CA GLN A 38 -10.83 -8.37 -27.97
C GLN A 38 -10.49 -7.40 -29.11
N ASP A 39 -9.44 -7.65 -29.91
CA ASP A 39 -9.09 -6.81 -31.06
C ASP A 39 -10.14 -6.83 -32.17
N ILE A 40 -10.91 -7.92 -32.29
CA ILE A 40 -12.04 -8.02 -33.22
C ILE A 40 -13.09 -6.95 -32.89
N PHE A 41 -13.23 -6.64 -31.61
CA PHE A 41 -14.19 -5.69 -31.07
C PHE A 41 -13.54 -4.37 -30.68
N GLY A 42 -12.40 -3.97 -31.27
CA GLY A 42 -11.45 -3.01 -30.71
C GLY A 42 -11.95 -1.67 -30.13
N ASN A 43 -13.20 -1.25 -30.40
CA ASN A 43 -13.87 -0.11 -29.78
C ASN A 43 -14.63 -0.40 -28.48
N GLN A 44 -14.94 -1.65 -28.19
CA GLN A 44 -15.79 -2.13 -27.10
C GLN A 44 -15.10 -3.31 -26.38
N LEU A 45 -15.59 -3.66 -25.20
CA LEU A 45 -15.19 -4.87 -24.50
C LEU A 45 -16.17 -6.00 -24.85
N PHE A 46 -15.64 -7.12 -25.32
CA PHE A 46 -16.41 -8.33 -25.57
C PHE A 46 -16.55 -9.15 -24.30
N LEU A 47 -17.79 -9.33 -23.87
CA LEU A 47 -18.18 -10.08 -22.68
C LEU A 47 -19.10 -11.24 -23.08
N SER A 48 -18.93 -12.38 -22.42
CA SER A 48 -19.70 -13.59 -22.73
C SER A 48 -20.11 -14.35 -21.47
N GLU A 49 -21.16 -15.16 -21.57
CA GLU A 49 -21.51 -16.15 -20.55
C GLU A 49 -20.61 -17.40 -20.63
N HIS A 50 -19.77 -17.49 -21.67
CA HIS A 50 -18.79 -18.56 -21.86
C HIS A 50 -17.36 -18.06 -21.58
N ARG A 51 -16.57 -18.89 -20.88
CA ARG A 51 -15.15 -18.61 -20.60
C ARG A 51 -14.26 -18.80 -21.81
N TRP A 52 -14.48 -19.88 -22.56
CA TRP A 52 -13.49 -20.42 -23.49
C TRP A 52 -13.92 -20.28 -24.94
N TYR A 53 -13.18 -19.45 -25.66
CA TYR A 53 -13.28 -19.28 -27.10
C TYR A 53 -12.03 -19.79 -27.79
N LYS A 54 -12.15 -20.12 -29.07
CA LYS A 54 -10.98 -20.42 -29.90
C LYS A 54 -10.00 -19.25 -29.82
N ASP A 55 -8.71 -19.56 -29.69
CA ASP A 55 -7.62 -18.59 -29.56
C ASP A 55 -7.62 -17.75 -28.26
N SER A 56 -8.35 -18.20 -27.24
CA SER A 56 -8.23 -17.74 -25.85
C SER A 56 -7.59 -18.81 -24.98
N ASP A 57 -6.66 -18.40 -24.12
CA ASP A 57 -5.97 -19.26 -23.16
C ASP A 57 -6.13 -18.76 -21.71
N CYS A 58 -6.77 -17.59 -21.57
CA CYS A 58 -7.10 -16.93 -20.34
C CYS A 58 -8.50 -16.32 -20.41
N SER A 59 -9.22 -16.30 -19.30
CA SER A 59 -10.55 -15.68 -19.22
C SER A 59 -10.72 -14.96 -17.90
N ILE A 60 -11.21 -13.72 -17.93
CA ILE A 60 -11.43 -12.91 -16.73
C ILE A 60 -12.92 -12.90 -16.40
N GLU A 61 -13.29 -13.36 -15.21
CA GLU A 61 -14.64 -13.16 -14.68
C GLU A 61 -14.77 -11.75 -14.08
N ILE A 62 -15.78 -11.02 -14.53
CA ILE A 62 -16.01 -9.62 -14.19
C ILE A 62 -17.35 -9.46 -13.49
N ILE A 63 -17.42 -8.53 -12.54
CA ILE A 63 -18.67 -8.04 -11.96
C ILE A 63 -19.04 -6.67 -12.53
N LEU A 64 -20.22 -6.58 -13.15
CA LEU A 64 -20.82 -5.31 -13.54
C LEU A 64 -21.66 -4.74 -12.40
N ALA A 65 -21.63 -3.42 -12.22
CA ALA A 65 -22.60 -2.67 -11.44
C ALA A 65 -23.70 -2.11 -12.34
N ASP A 66 -24.78 -1.64 -11.70
CA ASP A 66 -25.93 -1.05 -12.38
C ASP A 66 -25.53 0.21 -13.20
N THR A 67 -24.40 0.85 -12.88
CA THR A 67 -23.83 1.97 -13.64
C THR A 67 -23.39 1.61 -15.06
N GLU A 68 -23.06 0.34 -15.32
CA GLU A 68 -22.61 -0.14 -16.63
C GLU A 68 -23.76 -0.62 -17.53
N GLU A 69 -24.92 -0.95 -16.96
CA GLU A 69 -26.06 -1.53 -17.69
C GLU A 69 -26.50 -0.71 -18.92
N PRO A 70 -26.57 0.64 -18.87
CA PRO A 70 -26.92 1.45 -20.04
C PRO A 70 -25.92 1.38 -21.20
N PHE A 71 -24.69 0.92 -20.95
CA PHE A 71 -23.61 0.86 -21.94
C PHE A 71 -23.41 -0.56 -22.49
N LEU A 72 -24.22 -1.52 -22.05
CA LEU A 72 -24.13 -2.92 -22.42
C LEU A 72 -25.12 -3.25 -23.55
N ILE A 73 -24.60 -3.73 -24.67
CA ILE A 73 -25.38 -4.16 -25.83
C ILE A 73 -25.40 -5.68 -25.85
N PHE A 74 -26.60 -6.28 -25.82
CA PHE A 74 -26.75 -7.71 -26.02
C PHE A 74 -27.05 -8.00 -27.49
N GLU A 75 -26.22 -8.84 -28.12
CA GLU A 75 -26.39 -9.22 -29.52
C GLU A 75 -25.99 -10.69 -29.70
N ASN A 76 -26.84 -11.49 -30.36
CA ASN A 76 -26.55 -12.87 -30.74
C ASN A 76 -25.91 -13.76 -29.64
N GLY A 77 -26.33 -13.61 -28.38
CA GLY A 77 -25.86 -14.44 -27.26
C GLY A 77 -24.58 -13.97 -26.57
N TYR A 78 -24.07 -12.78 -26.91
CA TYR A 78 -22.93 -12.14 -26.23
C TYR A 78 -23.24 -10.69 -25.90
N TYR A 79 -22.34 -10.07 -25.14
CA TYR A 79 -22.46 -8.69 -24.68
C TYR A 79 -21.28 -7.85 -25.14
N LEU A 80 -21.56 -6.61 -25.52
CA LEU A 80 -20.58 -5.62 -25.88
C LEU A 80 -20.72 -4.42 -24.96
N LEU A 81 -19.67 -4.11 -24.22
CA LEU A 81 -19.66 -2.96 -23.31
C LEU A 81 -18.97 -1.78 -24.00
N ASN A 82 -19.72 -0.70 -24.22
CA ASN A 82 -19.18 0.58 -24.68
C ASN A 82 -18.62 1.39 -23.52
N GLY A 83 -17.47 0.96 -23.00
CA GLY A 83 -16.86 1.58 -21.84
C GLY A 83 -15.58 0.88 -21.40
N ALA A 84 -15.27 1.03 -20.11
CA ALA A 84 -14.11 0.44 -19.47
C ALA A 84 -14.52 -0.17 -18.13
N LEU A 85 -13.65 -0.99 -17.54
CA LEU A 85 -13.88 -1.63 -16.25
C LEU A 85 -12.61 -1.55 -15.39
N PRO A 86 -12.65 -1.10 -14.13
CA PRO A 86 -11.48 -1.09 -13.29
C PRO A 86 -11.11 -2.52 -12.88
N ILE A 87 -9.83 -2.78 -12.61
CA ILE A 87 -9.39 -4.13 -12.19
C ILE A 87 -9.99 -4.55 -10.83
N SER A 88 -10.57 -3.62 -10.08
CA SER A 88 -11.39 -3.89 -8.88
C SER A 88 -12.62 -4.75 -9.16
N ARG A 89 -13.05 -4.87 -10.42
CA ARG A 89 -14.18 -5.75 -10.83
C ARG A 89 -13.78 -7.16 -11.19
N ILE A 90 -12.49 -7.47 -11.18
CA ILE A 90 -12.01 -8.81 -11.51
C ILE A 90 -12.32 -9.75 -10.34
N LYS A 91 -13.21 -10.70 -10.60
CA LYS A 91 -13.56 -11.76 -9.67
C LYS A 91 -12.62 -12.95 -9.81
N ASN A 92 -12.35 -13.45 -11.00
CA ASN A 92 -11.40 -14.54 -11.18
C ASN A 92 -10.64 -14.36 -12.49
N VAL A 93 -9.44 -14.90 -12.55
CA VAL A 93 -8.62 -15.01 -13.76
C VAL A 93 -8.36 -16.49 -13.96
N PHE A 94 -9.01 -17.06 -14.96
CA PHE A 94 -8.90 -18.47 -15.31
C PHE A 94 -7.81 -18.69 -16.34
N PHE A 95 -7.02 -19.73 -16.15
CA PHE A 95 -6.00 -20.20 -17.11
C PHE A 95 -6.25 -21.66 -17.44
N LEU A 96 -5.97 -22.04 -18.69
CA LEU A 96 -6.00 -23.45 -19.11
C LEU A 96 -4.74 -24.22 -18.68
N ASP A 97 -3.60 -23.53 -18.62
CA ASP A 97 -2.30 -24.13 -18.37
C ASP A 97 -1.57 -23.46 -17.19
N GLU A 98 -0.97 -24.29 -16.34
CA GLU A 98 -0.28 -23.83 -15.12
C GLU A 98 1.06 -23.13 -15.42
N ASN A 99 1.79 -23.56 -16.45
CA ASN A 99 3.07 -22.94 -16.81
C ASN A 99 2.85 -21.55 -17.43
N GLN A 100 1.83 -21.43 -18.27
CA GLN A 100 1.37 -20.16 -18.82
C GLN A 100 0.91 -19.22 -17.71
N MET A 101 0.14 -19.73 -16.74
CA MET A 101 -0.26 -18.97 -15.57
C MET A 101 0.96 -18.41 -14.82
N LYS A 102 1.94 -19.27 -14.45
CA LYS A 102 3.15 -18.87 -13.72
C LYS A 102 3.96 -17.82 -14.48
N THR A 103 4.13 -18.02 -15.79
CA THR A 103 4.86 -17.08 -16.66
C THR A 103 4.15 -15.73 -16.71
N THR A 104 2.82 -15.74 -16.83
CA THR A 104 2.02 -14.51 -16.89
C THR A 104 2.05 -13.77 -15.54
N GLU A 105 1.87 -14.48 -14.42
CA GLU A 105 1.98 -13.94 -13.07
C GLU A 105 3.35 -13.28 -12.85
N TYR A 106 4.43 -14.00 -13.19
CA TYR A 106 5.79 -13.47 -13.07
C TYR A 106 5.98 -12.18 -13.88
N ASN A 107 5.57 -12.17 -15.15
CA ASN A 107 5.72 -11.01 -16.02
C ASN A 107 4.98 -9.77 -15.51
N ILE A 108 3.79 -9.95 -14.92
CA ILE A 108 3.03 -8.86 -14.30
C ILE A 108 3.77 -8.37 -13.05
N ASN A 109 4.12 -9.28 -12.15
CA ASN A 109 4.70 -9.00 -10.85
C ASN A 109 6.17 -8.51 -10.93
N ALA A 110 6.85 -8.72 -12.05
CA ALA A 110 8.21 -8.24 -12.29
C ALA A 110 8.31 -6.74 -12.59
N GLY A 111 7.20 -6.06 -12.88
CA GLY A 111 7.24 -4.60 -13.08
C GLY A 111 5.93 -3.92 -13.45
N ALA A 112 5.05 -4.59 -14.21
CA ALA A 112 3.87 -3.95 -14.78
C ALA A 112 2.81 -3.62 -13.73
N GLY A 113 2.56 -4.54 -12.79
CA GLY A 113 1.52 -4.42 -11.77
C GLY A 113 1.62 -5.55 -10.74
N PHE A 114 0.48 -5.97 -10.22
CA PHE A 114 0.37 -7.14 -9.35
C PHE A 114 -0.85 -7.97 -9.76
N LEU A 115 -0.67 -9.27 -9.97
CA LEU A 115 -1.76 -10.23 -10.11
C LEU A 115 -1.82 -11.08 -8.83
N PRO A 116 -2.82 -10.86 -7.94
CA PRO A 116 -2.96 -11.67 -6.73
C PRO A 116 -3.26 -13.13 -7.04
N GLN A 117 -2.56 -14.03 -6.34
CA GLN A 117 -2.80 -15.48 -6.43
C GLN A 117 -4.24 -15.86 -6.10
N LYS A 118 -4.90 -15.12 -5.20
CA LYS A 118 -6.31 -15.36 -4.85
C LYS A 118 -7.30 -15.10 -5.99
N LEU A 119 -6.89 -14.45 -7.08
CA LEU A 119 -7.72 -14.29 -8.28
C LEU A 119 -7.52 -15.44 -9.26
N ILE A 120 -6.39 -16.15 -9.16
CA ILE A 120 -5.96 -17.10 -10.18
C ILE A 120 -6.66 -18.44 -9.96
N THR A 121 -7.22 -18.99 -11.02
CA THR A 121 -7.78 -20.35 -11.04
C THR A 121 -7.26 -21.10 -12.25
N ILE A 122 -6.78 -22.33 -12.04
CA ILE A 122 -6.49 -23.26 -13.15
C ILE A 122 -7.77 -24.01 -13.49
N ASP A 123 -8.27 -23.82 -14.69
CA ASP A 123 -9.46 -24.48 -15.22
C ASP A 123 -9.03 -25.55 -16.22
N ARG A 124 -9.14 -26.83 -15.83
CA ARG A 124 -8.80 -27.98 -16.69
C ARG A 124 -9.93 -28.27 -17.68
N TYR A 125 -10.33 -27.24 -18.42
CA TYR A 125 -11.40 -27.33 -19.39
C TYR A 125 -11.01 -28.26 -20.54
N SER A 126 -11.86 -29.26 -20.82
CA SER A 126 -11.67 -30.25 -21.89
C SER A 126 -12.80 -30.25 -22.91
N GLY A 127 -13.72 -29.28 -22.82
CA GLY A 127 -14.85 -29.14 -23.73
C GLY A 127 -14.49 -28.46 -25.06
N PRO A 128 -15.45 -28.39 -26.00
CA PRO A 128 -15.24 -27.69 -27.25
C PRO A 128 -15.21 -26.17 -27.05
N PHE A 129 -14.18 -25.51 -27.59
CA PHE A 129 -14.11 -24.05 -27.59
C PHE A 129 -15.26 -23.42 -28.39
N HIS A 130 -15.83 -22.34 -27.85
CA HIS A 130 -16.81 -21.54 -28.56
C HIS A 130 -16.15 -20.81 -29.74
N GLN A 131 -16.90 -20.66 -30.84
CA GLN A 131 -16.47 -19.87 -31.98
C GLN A 131 -16.82 -18.40 -31.78
N ILE A 132 -15.98 -17.53 -32.30
CA ILE A 132 -16.21 -16.09 -32.26
C ILE A 132 -17.39 -15.75 -33.19
N PRO A 133 -18.35 -14.93 -32.75
CA PRO A 133 -19.48 -14.53 -33.59
C PRO A 133 -19.01 -13.83 -34.87
N ASN A 134 -19.64 -14.13 -35.99
CA ASN A 134 -19.35 -13.47 -37.27
C ASN A 134 -20.06 -12.12 -37.33
N LEU A 135 -19.30 -11.02 -37.38
CA LEU A 135 -19.78 -9.67 -37.09
C LEU A 135 -19.51 -8.71 -38.24
N ASN A 136 -20.45 -8.67 -39.18
CA ASN A 136 -20.37 -7.75 -40.33
C ASN A 136 -20.89 -6.33 -40.03
N ARG A 137 -21.44 -6.03 -38.83
CA ARG A 137 -22.17 -4.78 -38.59
C ARG A 137 -22.19 -4.28 -37.12
N LEU A 138 -21.04 -4.04 -36.51
CA LEU A 138 -21.01 -3.28 -35.26
C LEU A 138 -20.53 -1.85 -35.52
N SER A 139 -21.31 -0.88 -35.07
CA SER A 139 -21.02 0.54 -35.20
C SER A 139 -19.72 0.88 -34.49
N ARG A 140 -18.85 1.60 -35.20
CA ARG A 140 -17.48 1.94 -34.77
C ARG A 140 -17.42 3.25 -33.99
N GLU A 141 -18.55 3.80 -33.58
CA GLU A 141 -18.59 5.14 -33.01
C GLU A 141 -17.91 5.16 -31.64
N ILE A 142 -16.85 5.96 -31.58
CA ILE A 142 -16.08 6.20 -30.38
C ILE A 142 -16.81 7.28 -29.60
N ASN A 143 -17.03 7.04 -28.32
CA ASN A 143 -17.38 8.13 -27.42
C ASN A 143 -16.08 8.91 -27.12
N ASP A 144 -15.88 10.09 -27.71
CA ASP A 144 -14.69 10.93 -27.48
C ASP A 144 -14.47 11.22 -25.98
N ASN A 145 -15.56 11.25 -25.20
CA ASN A 145 -15.53 11.37 -23.74
C ASN A 145 -14.75 10.21 -23.06
N LEU A 146 -14.71 9.02 -23.66
CA LEU A 146 -14.01 7.87 -23.11
C LEU A 146 -12.49 8.08 -23.10
N VAL A 147 -11.92 8.72 -24.12
CA VAL A 147 -10.47 9.03 -24.17
C VAL A 147 -10.08 9.92 -23.00
N GLU A 148 -10.84 10.99 -22.77
CA GLU A 148 -10.60 11.94 -21.68
C GLU A 148 -10.75 11.27 -20.31
N LYS A 149 -11.80 10.45 -20.12
CA LYS A 149 -12.01 9.65 -18.91
C LYS A 149 -10.85 8.70 -18.63
N ILE A 150 -10.34 8.00 -19.65
CA ILE A 150 -9.18 7.11 -19.50
C ILE A 150 -7.94 7.90 -19.08
N LYS A 151 -7.64 9.02 -19.76
CA LYS A 151 -6.49 9.89 -19.41
C LYS A 151 -6.62 10.38 -17.97
N ARG A 152 -7.79 10.87 -17.58
CA ARG A 152 -8.05 11.40 -16.22
C ARG A 152 -7.95 10.32 -15.14
N PHE A 153 -8.44 9.11 -15.40
CA PHE A 153 -8.30 7.98 -14.48
C PHE A 153 -6.83 7.62 -14.26
N ASP A 154 -6.04 7.50 -15.35
CA ASP A 154 -4.62 7.19 -15.29
C ASP A 154 -3.82 8.23 -14.49
N ILE A 155 -4.12 9.52 -14.68
CA ILE A 155 -3.55 10.64 -13.91
C ILE A 155 -3.88 10.50 -12.42
N LEU A 156 -5.17 10.46 -12.06
CA LEU A 156 -5.60 10.48 -10.66
C LEU A 156 -5.09 9.26 -9.91
N LEU A 157 -5.17 8.08 -10.52
CA LEU A 157 -4.66 6.85 -9.95
C LEU A 157 -3.14 6.91 -9.75
N GLY A 158 -2.40 7.56 -10.66
CA GLY A 158 -0.96 7.78 -10.55
C GLY A 158 -0.58 8.61 -9.32
N GLY A 159 -1.30 9.72 -9.10
CA GLY A 159 -1.12 10.58 -7.92
C GLY A 159 -1.32 9.81 -6.61
N VAL A 160 -2.46 9.13 -6.47
CA VAL A 160 -2.78 8.34 -5.27
C VAL A 160 -1.79 7.19 -5.08
N SER A 161 -1.44 6.49 -6.15
CA SER A 161 -0.51 5.37 -6.13
C SER A 161 0.89 5.80 -5.68
N PHE A 162 1.43 6.90 -6.21
CA PHE A 162 2.78 7.33 -5.89
C PHE A 162 2.93 7.83 -4.44
N MET A 163 1.90 8.44 -3.85
CA MET A 163 1.91 8.85 -2.43
C MET A 163 2.22 7.69 -1.47
N ARG A 164 1.94 6.44 -1.86
CA ARG A 164 2.28 5.23 -1.08
C ARG A 164 3.79 5.10 -0.83
N ILE A 165 4.65 5.77 -1.60
CA ILE A 165 6.09 5.77 -1.34
C ILE A 165 6.43 6.37 0.03
N LEU A 166 5.59 7.26 0.55
CA LEU A 166 5.78 7.91 1.85
C LEU A 166 5.25 7.09 3.03
N GLN A 167 4.80 5.85 2.79
CA GLN A 167 4.44 4.92 3.84
C GLN A 167 5.63 4.72 4.79
N ASP A 168 5.36 4.83 6.09
CA ASP A 168 6.36 4.70 7.14
C ASP A 168 6.70 3.22 7.44
N LYS A 169 7.63 3.01 8.37
CA LYS A 169 8.09 1.66 8.77
C LYS A 169 7.01 0.81 9.46
N ASN A 170 5.94 1.44 9.96
CA ASN A 170 4.81 0.77 10.61
C ASN A 170 3.64 0.58 9.64
N GLU A 171 3.91 0.64 8.33
CA GLU A 171 2.92 0.54 7.25
C GLU A 171 1.83 1.64 7.28
N LYS A 172 2.05 2.73 8.02
CA LYS A 172 1.09 3.84 8.08
C LYS A 172 1.34 4.80 6.93
N PHE A 173 0.25 5.18 6.26
CA PHE A 173 0.30 6.24 5.26
C PHE A 173 0.29 7.62 5.95
N PRO A 174 0.82 8.66 5.29
CA PRO A 174 0.82 9.98 5.87
C PRO A 174 -0.59 10.62 5.82
N VAL A 175 -0.83 11.65 6.64
CA VAL A 175 -2.17 12.25 6.86
C VAL A 175 -2.85 12.69 5.55
N ASP A 176 -2.10 13.27 4.62
CA ASP A 176 -2.68 13.76 3.37
C ASP A 176 -3.05 12.63 2.43
N TYR A 177 -2.43 11.44 2.54
CA TYR A 177 -2.86 10.27 1.76
C TYR A 177 -4.30 9.90 2.12
N TYR A 178 -4.61 9.83 3.42
CA TYR A 178 -5.96 9.56 3.89
C TYR A 178 -6.94 10.66 3.49
N SER A 179 -6.51 11.92 3.54
CA SER A 179 -7.30 13.05 3.06
C SER A 179 -7.66 12.92 1.57
N VAL A 180 -6.69 12.53 0.74
CA VAL A 180 -6.84 12.34 -0.70
C VAL A 180 -7.76 11.17 -1.03
N ILE A 181 -7.59 10.01 -0.40
CA ILE A 181 -8.52 8.88 -0.65
C ILE A 181 -9.91 9.20 -0.10
N GLY A 182 -10.02 9.81 1.08
CA GLY A 182 -11.27 10.21 1.71
C GLY A 182 -12.07 11.21 0.86
N PHE A 183 -11.39 12.01 0.04
CA PHE A 183 -12.06 12.84 -0.95
C PHE A 183 -12.88 12.01 -1.94
N PHE A 184 -12.35 10.91 -2.49
CA PHE A 184 -13.08 10.09 -3.46
C PHE A 184 -14.19 9.26 -2.81
N ASN A 185 -13.93 8.69 -1.63
CA ASN A 185 -14.92 7.97 -0.85
C ASN A 185 -14.60 8.02 0.65
N PRO A 186 -15.37 8.79 1.45
CA PRO A 186 -15.15 8.87 2.90
C PRO A 186 -15.19 7.53 3.65
N TYR A 187 -15.90 6.53 3.15
CA TYR A 187 -15.95 5.18 3.74
C TYR A 187 -14.58 4.51 3.81
N MET A 188 -13.65 4.88 2.92
CA MET A 188 -12.28 4.37 2.95
C MET A 188 -11.53 4.73 4.23
N LEU A 189 -11.91 5.81 4.92
CA LEU A 189 -11.32 6.17 6.21
C LEU A 189 -11.73 5.18 7.30
N ASP A 190 -12.93 4.62 7.22
CA ASP A 190 -13.41 3.60 8.14
C ASP A 190 -12.77 2.24 7.83
N LEU A 191 -12.62 1.89 6.54
CA LEU A 191 -11.86 0.70 6.11
C LEU A 191 -10.40 0.74 6.57
N ALA A 192 -9.78 1.91 6.49
CA ALA A 192 -8.42 2.13 6.96
C ALA A 192 -8.32 2.27 8.50
N GLN A 193 -9.43 2.14 9.23
CA GLN A 193 -9.50 2.24 10.69
C GLN A 193 -8.88 3.53 11.25
N VAL A 194 -9.03 4.63 10.52
CA VAL A 194 -8.45 5.90 10.92
C VAL A 194 -9.18 6.44 12.16
N SER A 195 -8.43 6.76 13.22
CA SER A 195 -9.00 7.26 14.47
C SER A 195 -9.64 8.63 14.30
N SER A 196 -10.62 8.96 15.15
CA SER A 196 -11.29 10.27 15.12
C SER A 196 -10.31 11.44 15.34
N SER A 197 -9.30 11.27 16.20
CA SER A 197 -8.26 12.29 16.42
C SER A 197 -7.40 12.52 15.20
N PHE A 198 -7.10 11.46 14.43
CA PHE A 198 -6.37 11.56 13.18
C PHE A 198 -7.24 12.17 12.06
N LYS A 199 -8.54 11.86 12.02
CA LYS A 199 -9.49 12.55 11.12
C LYS A 199 -9.53 14.06 11.40
N ALA A 200 -9.46 14.46 12.68
CA ALA A 200 -9.45 15.88 13.06
C ALA A 200 -8.15 16.62 12.69
N SER A 201 -7.02 15.92 12.54
CA SER A 201 -5.77 16.53 12.08
C SER A 201 -5.62 16.63 10.56
N MET A 202 -6.56 16.06 9.80
CA MET A 202 -6.56 16.13 8.33
C MET A 202 -6.84 17.56 7.86
N ASN A 203 -5.90 18.15 7.13
CA ASN A 203 -6.14 19.38 6.36
C ASN A 203 -6.59 19.01 4.95
N GLY A 204 -7.83 18.53 4.84
CA GLY A 204 -8.38 17.92 3.64
C GLY A 204 -8.32 18.81 2.39
N ASP A 205 -8.45 20.12 2.54
CA ASP A 205 -8.58 21.03 1.39
C ASP A 205 -7.24 21.30 0.68
N ARG A 206 -6.11 21.15 1.38
CA ARG A 206 -4.78 21.54 0.85
C ARG A 206 -4.45 20.84 -0.46
N LEU A 207 -4.48 19.50 -0.46
CA LEU A 207 -4.16 18.70 -1.66
C LEU A 207 -5.39 18.36 -2.49
N THR A 208 -6.58 18.24 -1.89
CA THR A 208 -7.78 17.84 -2.65
C THR A 208 -8.29 18.95 -3.56
N SER A 209 -7.90 20.20 -3.30
CA SER A 209 -8.15 21.35 -4.19
C SER A 209 -7.59 21.16 -5.62
N ILE A 210 -6.56 20.30 -5.79
CA ILE A 210 -6.02 19.93 -7.10
C ILE A 210 -7.09 19.23 -7.96
N PHE A 211 -7.97 18.43 -7.33
CA PHE A 211 -9.01 17.67 -8.02
C PHE A 211 -10.28 18.47 -8.26
N THR A 212 -10.52 19.48 -7.43
CA THR A 212 -11.67 20.35 -7.60
C THR A 212 -11.31 21.47 -8.56
N GLY A 213 -11.95 21.54 -9.74
CA GLY A 213 -11.80 22.63 -10.71
C GLY A 213 -12.25 24.02 -10.19
N LYS A 214 -12.43 24.18 -8.89
CA LYS A 214 -12.62 25.48 -8.25
C LYS A 214 -11.33 26.28 -8.42
N LYS A 215 -11.46 27.58 -8.74
CA LYS A 215 -10.34 28.52 -8.72
C LYS A 215 -9.67 28.40 -7.36
N SER A 216 -8.47 27.85 -7.40
CA SER A 216 -7.60 27.69 -6.25
C SER A 216 -6.68 28.90 -6.14
N ASN A 217 -5.74 28.87 -5.20
CA ASN A 217 -4.68 29.86 -5.19
C ASN A 217 -3.85 29.81 -6.49
N GLU A 218 -3.15 30.90 -6.79
CA GLU A 218 -2.35 31.05 -8.02
C GLU A 218 -1.37 29.88 -8.25
N TYR A 219 -0.80 29.36 -7.15
CA TYR A 219 0.08 28.19 -7.15
C TYR A 219 -0.57 26.96 -7.83
N ILE A 220 -1.77 26.57 -7.41
CA ILE A 220 -2.44 25.38 -7.95
C ILE A 220 -2.94 25.62 -9.38
N GLU A 221 -3.38 26.84 -9.72
CA GLU A 221 -3.81 27.15 -11.09
C GLU A 221 -2.67 27.01 -12.11
N ILE A 222 -1.47 27.44 -11.73
CA ILE A 222 -0.29 27.25 -12.57
C ILE A 222 0.01 25.78 -12.71
N LEU A 223 0.08 25.05 -11.60
CA LEU A 223 0.36 23.61 -11.65
C LEU A 223 -0.67 22.86 -12.50
N LYS A 224 -1.97 23.15 -12.38
CA LYS A 224 -3.03 22.53 -13.20
C LYS A 224 -2.78 22.64 -14.71
N SER A 225 -2.07 23.68 -15.15
CA SER A 225 -1.72 23.88 -16.56
C SER A 225 -0.61 22.93 -17.06
N TYR A 226 0.15 22.31 -16.15
CA TYR A 226 1.31 21.48 -16.48
C TYR A 226 1.21 20.04 -15.94
N ILE A 227 0.60 19.81 -14.78
CA ILE A 227 0.63 18.52 -14.08
C ILE A 227 -0.03 17.37 -14.86
N PHE A 228 -0.85 17.66 -15.87
CA PHE A 228 -1.56 16.65 -16.65
C PHE A 228 -0.84 16.24 -17.94
N ASP A 229 0.23 16.93 -18.31
CA ASP A 229 1.05 16.71 -19.50
C ASP A 229 2.54 16.62 -19.15
N GLU A 230 3.37 16.18 -20.08
CA GLU A 230 4.80 16.07 -19.83
C GLU A 230 5.43 17.46 -19.63
N VAL A 231 6.19 17.64 -18.55
CA VAL A 231 6.87 18.90 -18.25
C VAL A 231 8.32 18.82 -18.70
N ASP A 232 8.79 19.88 -19.37
CA ASP A 232 10.19 20.05 -19.76
C ASP A 232 10.77 21.36 -19.20
N PHE A 233 12.04 21.64 -19.53
CA PHE A 233 12.72 22.85 -19.07
C PHE A 233 12.28 24.12 -19.80
N ASP A 234 11.64 24.02 -20.96
CA ASP A 234 11.09 25.18 -21.67
C ASP A 234 9.84 25.69 -20.93
N ASP A 235 9.02 24.77 -20.42
CA ASP A 235 7.88 25.11 -19.55
C ASP A 235 8.33 25.77 -18.24
N VAL A 236 9.38 25.22 -17.63
CA VAL A 236 10.01 25.81 -16.45
C VAL A 236 10.49 27.24 -16.73
N ASP A 237 11.14 27.49 -17.87
CA ASP A 237 11.64 28.82 -18.25
C ASP A 237 10.51 29.82 -18.53
N LYS A 238 9.40 29.38 -19.15
CA LYS A 238 8.21 30.21 -19.36
C LYS A 238 7.64 30.72 -18.04
N VAL A 239 7.47 29.83 -17.06
CA VAL A 239 6.91 30.19 -15.75
C VAL A 239 7.91 31.03 -14.94
N ALA A 240 9.20 30.69 -14.96
CA ALA A 240 10.21 31.47 -14.24
C ALA A 240 10.31 32.92 -14.72
N LYS A 241 10.18 33.16 -16.04
CA LYS A 241 10.10 34.51 -16.61
C LYS A 241 8.90 35.29 -16.08
N HIS A 242 7.73 34.64 -15.95
CA HIS A 242 6.53 35.28 -15.41
C HIS A 242 6.73 35.79 -13.97
N TYR A 243 7.52 35.06 -13.16
CA TYR A 243 7.84 35.42 -11.78
C TYR A 243 9.13 36.22 -11.60
N GLY A 244 9.84 36.56 -12.67
CA GLY A 244 11.13 37.24 -12.58
C GLY A 244 12.23 36.43 -11.88
N ILE A 245 12.11 35.10 -11.84
CA ILE A 245 13.11 34.21 -11.21
C ILE A 245 14.14 33.77 -12.24
N LYS A 246 15.43 33.98 -11.93
CA LYS A 246 16.53 33.56 -12.78
C LYS A 246 16.96 32.12 -12.46
N ILE A 247 16.79 31.22 -13.43
CA ILE A 247 17.22 29.83 -13.32
C ILE A 247 18.69 29.72 -13.69
N GLN A 248 19.49 29.13 -12.79
CA GLN A 248 20.89 28.82 -13.05
C GLN A 248 21.03 27.32 -13.29
N ARG A 249 21.61 26.94 -14.43
CA ARG A 249 21.85 25.54 -14.82
C ARG A 249 23.34 25.24 -14.84
N GLN A 250 23.74 24.11 -14.28
CA GLN A 250 25.10 23.58 -14.37
C GLN A 250 25.02 22.10 -14.75
N PHE A 251 25.66 21.72 -15.86
CA PHE A 251 25.63 20.35 -16.43
C PHE A 251 24.21 19.78 -16.62
N GLY A 252 23.24 20.60 -17.02
CA GLY A 252 21.85 20.18 -17.23
C GLY A 252 21.02 20.04 -15.94
N LEU A 253 21.61 20.32 -14.77
CA LEU A 253 20.91 20.36 -13.48
C LEU A 253 20.64 21.80 -13.08
N VAL A 254 19.45 22.04 -12.51
CA VAL A 254 19.09 23.36 -11.97
C VAL A 254 19.62 23.49 -10.54
N ASN A 255 20.30 24.60 -10.22
CA ASN A 255 20.63 24.92 -8.84
C ASN A 255 19.34 25.33 -8.10
N LEU A 256 18.93 24.51 -7.12
CA LEU A 256 17.72 24.71 -6.33
C LEU A 256 17.89 25.68 -5.15
N GLU A 257 19.12 26.06 -4.78
CA GLU A 257 19.41 26.86 -3.57
C GLU A 257 18.69 28.21 -3.54
N ASN A 258 18.53 28.84 -4.71
CA ASN A 258 17.91 30.17 -4.84
C ASN A 258 16.43 30.12 -5.25
N ILE A 259 15.83 28.93 -5.27
CA ILE A 259 14.44 28.76 -5.73
C ILE A 259 13.57 28.49 -4.50
N PRO A 260 12.56 29.34 -4.22
CA PRO A 260 11.69 29.13 -3.07
C PRO A 260 10.98 27.78 -3.16
N VAL A 261 11.12 26.94 -2.12
CA VAL A 261 10.59 25.56 -2.09
C VAL A 261 9.06 25.52 -2.26
N ASP A 262 8.36 26.55 -1.79
CA ASP A 262 6.89 26.66 -1.89
C ASP A 262 6.42 27.32 -3.19
N SER A 263 7.33 27.66 -4.12
CA SER A 263 6.98 28.22 -5.43
C SER A 263 6.53 27.15 -6.42
N PRO A 264 5.65 27.48 -7.40
CA PRO A 264 5.25 26.51 -8.42
C PRO A 264 6.44 26.12 -9.31
N ILE A 265 7.40 27.03 -9.48
CA ILE A 265 8.63 26.81 -10.26
C ILE A 265 9.47 25.68 -9.66
N PHE A 266 9.59 25.63 -8.32
CA PHE A 266 10.30 24.54 -7.65
C PHE A 266 9.69 23.19 -8.03
N THR A 267 8.37 23.06 -7.94
CA THR A 267 7.64 21.85 -8.30
C THR A 267 7.82 21.50 -9.79
N LEU A 268 7.74 22.48 -10.69
CA LEU A 268 7.96 22.24 -12.13
C LEU A 268 9.39 21.77 -12.43
N ILE A 269 10.39 22.28 -11.70
CA ILE A 269 11.78 21.80 -11.84
C ILE A 269 11.88 20.34 -11.42
N ILE A 270 11.20 19.93 -10.35
CA ILE A 270 11.13 18.51 -9.96
C ILE A 270 10.52 17.69 -11.11
N LEU A 271 9.38 18.11 -11.68
CA LEU A 271 8.74 17.39 -12.78
C LEU A 271 9.63 17.30 -14.05
N ALA A 272 10.38 18.36 -14.36
CA ALA A 272 11.28 18.37 -15.52
C ALA A 272 12.57 17.54 -15.29
N THR A 273 13.00 17.39 -14.04
CA THR A 273 14.28 16.75 -13.68
C THR A 273 14.15 15.23 -13.51
N TYR A 274 13.06 14.76 -12.88
CA TYR A 274 12.91 13.36 -12.51
C TYR A 274 11.88 12.66 -13.38
N GLY A 275 12.18 11.44 -13.83
CA GLY A 275 11.24 10.63 -14.59
C GLY A 275 11.92 9.60 -15.48
N ASN A 276 11.10 8.88 -16.25
CA ASN A 276 11.62 7.99 -17.28
C ASN A 276 12.22 8.84 -18.40
N SER A 277 13.47 8.59 -18.78
CA SER A 277 14.20 9.37 -19.80
C SER A 277 14.47 10.85 -19.45
N LYS A 278 14.39 11.22 -18.16
CA LYS A 278 14.81 12.54 -17.67
C LYS A 278 16.25 12.49 -17.12
N SER A 279 16.78 13.62 -16.65
CA SER A 279 18.17 13.73 -16.18
C SER A 279 18.43 12.96 -14.89
N GLN A 280 17.40 12.76 -14.06
CA GLN A 280 17.47 11.92 -12.85
C GLN A 280 16.36 10.88 -12.83
N SER A 281 16.64 9.75 -12.17
CA SER A 281 15.70 8.63 -12.11
C SER A 281 14.61 8.86 -11.06
N ILE A 282 13.52 8.09 -11.16
CA ILE A 282 12.47 8.11 -10.14
C ILE A 282 13.02 7.62 -8.78
N ASP A 283 13.95 6.65 -8.76
CA ASP A 283 14.59 6.18 -7.53
C ASP A 283 15.38 7.30 -6.82
N ASP A 284 16.04 8.20 -7.59
CA ASP A 284 16.74 9.37 -7.02
C ASP A 284 15.77 10.35 -6.37
N PHE A 285 14.61 10.57 -6.99
CA PHE A 285 13.57 11.41 -6.40
C PHE A 285 13.00 10.81 -5.11
N ILE A 286 12.72 9.50 -5.13
CA ILE A 286 12.24 8.77 -3.97
C ILE A 286 13.22 8.88 -2.80
N TYR A 287 14.53 8.76 -3.08
CA TYR A 287 15.56 8.96 -2.07
C TYR A 287 15.46 10.36 -1.45
N GLN A 288 15.29 11.40 -2.26
CA GLN A 288 15.16 12.76 -1.77
C GLN A 288 13.92 12.96 -0.89
N LEU A 289 12.76 12.45 -1.32
CA LEU A 289 11.53 12.47 -0.54
C LEU A 289 11.68 11.81 0.84
N LYS A 290 12.48 10.74 0.95
CA LYS A 290 12.70 10.02 2.22
C LYS A 290 13.86 10.56 3.07
N SER A 291 14.75 11.37 2.49
CA SER A 291 16.00 11.83 3.14
C SER A 291 15.84 13.02 4.10
N ASN A 292 14.63 13.35 4.56
CA ASN A 292 14.30 14.53 5.38
C ASN A 292 14.72 15.90 4.77
N LYS A 293 15.02 15.95 3.47
CA LYS A 293 15.32 17.19 2.74
C LYS A 293 14.12 18.14 2.61
N PHE A 294 12.91 17.59 2.68
CA PHE A 294 11.66 18.33 2.60
C PHE A 294 10.89 18.22 3.91
N SER A 295 10.09 19.24 4.23
CA SER A 295 9.08 19.10 5.27
C SER A 295 8.12 17.97 4.90
N GLN A 296 7.52 17.31 5.91
CA GLN A 296 6.57 16.22 5.67
C GLN A 296 5.39 16.66 4.78
N GLN A 297 4.94 17.90 4.94
CA GLN A 297 3.89 18.49 4.10
C GLN A 297 4.34 18.65 2.65
N LYS A 298 5.55 19.16 2.41
CA LYS A 298 6.06 19.34 1.05
C LYS A 298 6.35 18.00 0.37
N ALA A 299 6.86 17.01 1.10
CA ALA A 299 7.08 15.67 0.57
C ALA A 299 5.77 15.02 0.07
N GLN A 300 4.69 15.12 0.85
CA GLN A 300 3.36 14.62 0.46
C GLN A 300 2.79 15.31 -0.77
N GLU A 301 2.95 16.63 -0.85
CA GLU A 301 2.52 17.44 -1.99
C GLU A 301 3.28 17.07 -3.26
N LEU A 302 4.61 17.02 -3.18
CA LEU A 302 5.48 16.64 -4.29
C LEU A 302 5.21 15.21 -4.75
N ALA A 303 4.99 14.26 -3.83
CA ALA A 303 4.63 12.89 -4.18
C ALA A 303 3.29 12.82 -4.94
N LEU A 304 2.27 13.56 -4.49
CA LEU A 304 1.00 13.62 -5.20
C LEU A 304 1.19 14.20 -6.61
N ILE A 305 1.78 15.39 -6.73
CA ILE A 305 1.94 16.10 -8.00
C ILE A 305 2.78 15.31 -8.99
N PHE A 306 3.87 14.71 -8.52
CA PHE A 306 4.72 13.86 -9.34
C PHE A 306 3.98 12.62 -9.84
N GLY A 307 3.21 11.96 -8.99
CA GLY A 307 2.38 10.82 -9.39
C GLY A 307 1.30 11.18 -10.40
N LEU A 308 0.67 12.36 -10.27
CA LEU A 308 -0.30 12.87 -11.25
C LEU A 308 0.35 13.08 -12.62
N ASN A 309 1.57 13.58 -12.64
CA ASN A 309 2.31 13.88 -13.86
C ASN A 309 2.81 12.62 -14.58
N ILE A 310 3.40 11.67 -13.86
CA ILE A 310 3.88 10.41 -14.43
C ILE A 310 2.75 9.47 -14.84
N ARG A 311 1.59 9.58 -14.18
CA ARG A 311 0.39 8.74 -14.37
C ARG A 311 0.62 7.30 -13.92
N TYR A 312 -0.45 6.57 -13.65
CA TYR A 312 -0.36 5.21 -13.13
C TYR A 312 0.34 4.24 -14.09
N SER A 313 0.06 4.37 -15.38
CA SER A 313 0.66 3.55 -16.43
C SER A 313 2.17 3.76 -16.57
N GLY A 314 2.68 4.95 -16.22
CA GLY A 314 4.11 5.28 -16.22
C GLY A 314 4.89 4.77 -14.99
N LEU A 315 4.19 4.36 -13.93
CA LEU A 315 4.80 3.87 -12.70
C LEU A 315 5.21 2.40 -12.81
N ARG A 316 6.33 2.05 -12.16
CA ARG A 316 6.63 0.65 -11.81
C ARG A 316 5.72 0.19 -10.67
N ASN A 317 5.52 -1.13 -10.57
CA ASN A 317 4.78 -1.71 -9.46
C ASN A 317 5.46 -1.49 -8.09
N LYS A 318 6.80 -1.52 -8.06
CA LYS A 318 7.65 -1.18 -6.91
C LYS A 318 8.98 -0.56 -7.38
N TYR A 319 9.59 0.25 -6.52
CA TYR A 319 10.91 0.86 -6.73
C TYR A 319 11.96 0.25 -5.80
N LYS A 320 13.24 0.36 -6.17
CA LYS A 320 14.33 -0.22 -5.39
C LYS A 320 14.54 0.58 -4.10
N VAL A 321 14.54 1.91 -4.25
CA VAL A 321 14.67 2.81 -3.13
C VAL A 321 13.33 2.89 -2.41
N GLY A 322 13.38 2.72 -1.09
CA GLY A 322 12.21 2.84 -0.22
C GLY A 322 11.36 1.58 -0.10
N GLY A 323 11.54 0.56 -0.94
CA GLY A 323 10.95 -0.79 -0.81
C GLY A 323 9.43 -0.88 -0.92
N ASN A 324 8.72 0.25 -1.02
CA ASN A 324 7.27 0.29 -0.94
C ASN A 324 6.62 -0.07 -2.28
N GLU A 325 5.46 -0.70 -2.17
CA GLU A 325 4.63 -1.08 -3.30
C GLU A 325 3.74 0.10 -3.70
N ILE A 326 3.92 0.51 -4.94
CA ILE A 326 3.28 1.71 -5.49
C ILE A 326 1.98 1.34 -6.15
N LYS A 327 1.99 0.33 -7.03
CA LYS A 327 0.77 -0.18 -7.66
C LYS A 327 -0.03 -1.04 -6.68
N PHE A 328 -1.33 -1.08 -6.90
CA PHE A 328 -2.26 -1.78 -6.00
C PHE A 328 -2.07 -3.29 -6.13
N LYS A 329 -1.76 -3.94 -5.01
CA LYS A 329 -1.64 -5.39 -4.96
C LYS A 329 -2.96 -6.11 -5.10
N MET A 330 -4.07 -5.44 -4.75
CA MET A 330 -5.40 -6.03 -4.73
C MET A 330 -5.54 -7.12 -3.65
N ASP A 331 -4.80 -6.96 -2.55
CA ASP A 331 -4.81 -7.88 -1.42
C ASP A 331 -5.74 -7.43 -0.29
N THR A 332 -5.93 -6.12 -0.12
CA THR A 332 -6.78 -5.53 0.93
C THR A 332 -8.05 -4.93 0.36
N SER A 333 -9.13 -4.83 1.14
CA SER A 333 -10.35 -4.11 0.73
C SER A 333 -10.05 -2.67 0.32
N LEU A 334 -9.12 -2.02 1.02
CA LEU A 334 -8.73 -0.65 0.74
C LEU A 334 -8.19 -0.49 -0.69
N ASP A 335 -7.38 -1.43 -1.20
CA ASP A 335 -6.90 -1.39 -2.59
C ASP A 335 -8.08 -1.42 -3.59
N TYR A 336 -9.05 -2.32 -3.41
CA TYR A 336 -10.23 -2.40 -4.28
C TYR A 336 -11.04 -1.10 -4.24
N TYR A 337 -11.27 -0.57 -3.04
CA TYR A 337 -12.06 0.64 -2.86
C TYR A 337 -11.39 1.89 -3.44
N ILE A 338 -10.06 1.99 -3.38
CA ILE A 338 -9.35 3.13 -3.99
C ILE A 338 -9.52 3.11 -5.51
N LEU A 339 -9.25 1.97 -6.15
CA LEU A 339 -9.43 1.80 -7.60
C LEU A 339 -10.87 2.06 -8.02
N GLU A 340 -11.82 1.48 -7.29
CA GLU A 340 -13.24 1.63 -7.58
C GLU A 340 -13.69 3.08 -7.42
N SER A 341 -13.33 3.74 -6.33
CA SER A 341 -13.78 5.11 -6.05
C SER A 341 -13.25 6.12 -7.07
N ILE A 342 -11.98 5.96 -7.49
CA ILE A 342 -11.40 6.81 -8.54
C ILE A 342 -12.09 6.53 -9.88
N PHE A 343 -12.39 5.27 -10.20
CA PHE A 343 -13.12 4.90 -11.41
C PHE A 343 -14.52 5.53 -11.42
N GLN A 344 -15.30 5.34 -10.35
CA GLN A 344 -16.65 5.89 -10.22
C GLN A 344 -16.67 7.43 -10.31
N TYR A 345 -15.69 8.08 -9.70
CA TYR A 345 -15.53 9.53 -9.76
C TYR A 345 -15.27 10.01 -11.20
N VAL A 346 -14.37 9.35 -11.93
CA VAL A 346 -13.99 9.79 -13.28
C VAL A 346 -15.04 9.42 -14.33
N PHE A 347 -15.55 8.19 -14.29
CA PHE A 347 -16.43 7.67 -15.34
C PHE A 347 -17.88 8.11 -15.17
N TYR A 348 -18.32 8.33 -13.93
CA TYR A 348 -19.72 8.62 -13.62
C TYR A 348 -19.94 9.86 -12.75
N GLY A 349 -18.86 10.54 -12.31
CA GLY A 349 -18.97 11.72 -11.45
C GLY A 349 -19.44 11.40 -10.02
N ILE A 350 -19.35 10.13 -9.60
CA ILE A 350 -19.92 9.66 -8.33
C ILE A 350 -18.84 9.71 -7.24
N ARG A 351 -19.17 10.37 -6.13
CA ARG A 351 -18.45 10.26 -4.84
C ARG A 351 -19.38 9.54 -3.88
N SER A 352 -19.11 8.27 -3.62
CA SER A 352 -19.89 7.50 -2.64
C SER A 352 -19.38 7.82 -1.23
N SER A 353 -20.28 7.85 -0.24
CA SER A 353 -19.93 7.77 1.19
C SER A 353 -20.29 6.40 1.77
N ARG A 354 -20.67 5.45 0.92
CA ARG A 354 -21.17 4.13 1.26
C ARG A 354 -20.27 3.04 0.68
N PRO A 355 -20.32 1.83 1.25
CA PRO A 355 -19.71 0.65 0.65
C PRO A 355 -20.22 0.40 -0.78
N PHE A 356 -19.41 -0.30 -1.56
CA PHE A 356 -19.78 -0.82 -2.87
C PHE A 356 -20.13 -2.31 -2.71
N PRO A 357 -21.43 -2.68 -2.67
CA PRO A 357 -21.82 -4.07 -2.36
C PRO A 357 -21.20 -5.08 -3.32
N TYR A 358 -21.12 -4.76 -4.61
CA TYR A 358 -20.51 -5.62 -5.62
C TYR A 358 -18.99 -5.82 -5.45
N VAL A 359 -18.30 -4.91 -4.74
CA VAL A 359 -16.88 -5.10 -4.35
C VAL A 359 -16.80 -5.96 -3.10
N ASP A 360 -17.68 -5.72 -2.13
CA ASP A 360 -17.71 -6.48 -0.87
C ASP A 360 -18.08 -7.95 -1.11
N ASP A 361 -19.01 -8.21 -2.03
CA ASP A 361 -19.49 -9.53 -2.46
C ASP A 361 -18.40 -10.40 -3.08
N LEU A 362 -17.24 -9.82 -3.47
CA LEU A 362 -16.06 -10.58 -3.84
C LEU A 362 -15.52 -11.45 -2.68
N GLY A 363 -16.02 -11.27 -1.45
CA GLY A 363 -15.68 -12.08 -0.29
C GLY A 363 -14.26 -11.82 0.23
N ARG A 364 -13.65 -10.73 -0.20
CA ARG A 364 -12.24 -10.38 0.06
C ARG A 364 -12.06 -9.46 1.26
N ALA A 365 -13.15 -9.13 1.92
CA ALA A 365 -13.16 -8.22 3.06
C ALA A 365 -12.53 -8.78 4.34
N ASN A 366 -12.16 -10.07 4.38
CA ASN A 366 -11.62 -10.69 5.60
C ASN A 366 -10.19 -11.19 5.42
N LYS A 367 -9.26 -10.25 5.58
CA LYS A 367 -8.03 -10.37 6.39
C LYS A 367 -7.44 -8.97 6.46
N SER A 368 -8.04 -8.09 7.27
CA SER A 368 -7.15 -7.18 7.99
C SER A 368 -6.16 -8.10 8.71
N ASN A 369 -4.85 -7.84 8.60
CA ASN A 369 -3.97 -8.21 9.69
C ASN A 369 -4.73 -7.81 10.95
N SER A 370 -5.16 -8.80 11.73
CA SER A 370 -5.60 -8.52 13.08
C SER A 370 -4.38 -7.88 13.69
N ILE A 371 -4.41 -6.55 13.76
CA ILE A 371 -3.80 -5.86 14.86
C ILE A 371 -4.38 -6.60 16.06
N THR A 372 -3.57 -7.50 16.63
CA THR A 372 -3.93 -8.22 17.84
C THR A 372 -4.38 -7.16 18.84
N LYS A 373 -5.30 -7.52 19.74
CA LYS A 373 -5.78 -6.59 20.78
C LYS A 373 -4.62 -5.87 21.51
N ASP A 374 -3.40 -6.41 21.44
CA ASP A 374 -2.15 -5.86 21.94
C ASP A 374 -1.65 -4.59 21.22
N GLU A 375 -1.93 -4.33 19.93
CA GLU A 375 -1.50 -3.07 19.28
C GLU A 375 -2.55 -1.95 19.35
N LYS A 376 -3.76 -2.22 19.87
CA LYS A 376 -4.67 -1.16 20.31
C LYS A 376 -4.10 -0.37 21.50
N ILE A 377 -3.15 -0.97 22.23
CA ILE A 377 -2.47 -0.36 23.38
C ILE A 377 -1.31 0.54 22.92
N ASN A 378 -0.71 0.30 21.75
CA ASN A 378 0.48 1.04 21.32
C ASN A 378 0.22 2.41 20.66
N TRP A 379 -1.03 2.70 20.29
CA TRP A 379 -1.39 4.01 19.72
C TRP A 379 -1.56 5.13 20.75
N GLN A 380 -1.76 4.79 22.03
CA GLN A 380 -1.78 5.79 23.11
C GLN A 380 -0.37 6.14 23.63
N ASN A 381 0.61 5.26 23.41
CA ASN A 381 1.96 5.42 23.96
C ASN A 381 2.94 6.15 23.02
N SER A 382 2.58 6.39 21.76
CA SER A 382 3.48 7.04 20.79
C SER A 382 3.51 8.58 20.90
N PHE A 383 2.72 9.16 21.81
CA PHE A 383 2.72 10.60 22.09
C PHE A 383 2.96 10.96 23.57
N ASN A 384 3.23 9.98 24.43
CA ASN A 384 3.59 10.24 25.82
C ASN A 384 5.02 9.76 26.06
N PRO A 385 5.96 10.62 26.48
CA PRO A 385 7.21 10.12 27.03
C PRO A 385 6.88 9.18 28.19
N ILE A 386 7.54 8.02 28.22
CA ILE A 386 7.43 7.04 29.29
C ILE A 386 7.65 7.80 30.62
N PRO A 387 6.70 7.80 31.57
CA PRO A 387 6.88 8.54 32.81
C PRO A 387 7.85 7.77 33.72
N ASN A 388 9.00 8.36 33.99
CA ASN A 388 9.94 7.94 35.03
C ASN A 388 9.40 8.45 36.39
N GLU A 389 9.90 7.99 37.53
CA GLU A 389 9.51 8.52 38.85
C GLU A 389 9.69 10.06 38.96
N ASP A 390 10.59 10.65 38.16
CA ASP A 390 10.79 12.11 38.02
C ASP A 390 9.61 12.87 37.35
N SER A 391 8.69 12.16 36.68
CA SER A 391 7.56 12.76 35.95
C SER A 391 6.42 13.24 36.84
N LEU A 392 6.27 12.68 38.05
CA LEU A 392 5.30 13.13 39.06
C LEU A 392 5.71 14.48 39.68
N GLN A 393 7.01 14.75 39.80
CA GLN A 393 7.50 16.06 40.25
C GLN A 393 7.36 17.14 39.15
N ASN A 394 7.47 16.75 37.87
CA ASN A 394 7.33 17.68 36.74
C ASN A 394 5.86 18.10 36.46
N SER A 395 4.86 17.31 36.86
CA SER A 395 3.45 17.70 36.68
C SER A 395 3.04 18.86 37.59
N ASP A 396 3.58 18.93 38.81
CA ASP A 396 3.33 20.04 39.74
C ASP A 396 4.07 21.32 39.31
N LEU A 397 5.23 21.18 38.65
CA LEU A 397 5.95 22.28 38.02
C LEU A 397 5.19 22.86 36.81
N ILE A 398 4.64 22.02 35.94
CA ILE A 398 3.81 22.45 34.80
C ILE A 398 2.54 23.16 35.29
N LEU A 399 1.91 22.67 36.37
CA LEU A 399 0.72 23.28 36.95
C LEU A 399 1.01 24.68 37.54
N ASN A 400 2.19 24.90 38.11
CA ASN A 400 2.53 26.16 38.75
C ASN A 400 3.17 27.17 37.77
N GLU A 401 4.00 26.73 36.83
CA GLU A 401 4.76 27.62 35.93
C GLU A 401 3.98 28.04 34.67
N LEU A 402 3.06 27.23 34.16
CA LEU A 402 2.28 27.57 32.94
C LEU A 402 0.89 28.13 33.26
N LEU A 403 0.29 27.67 34.35
CA LEU A 403 -1.12 27.93 34.66
C LEU A 403 -1.29 29.27 35.39
N THR A 404 -0.42 29.58 36.34
CA THR A 404 -0.44 30.85 37.09
C THR A 404 -0.27 32.08 36.17
N PRO A 405 0.71 32.13 35.25
CA PRO A 405 0.89 33.29 34.38
C PRO A 405 -0.21 33.42 33.32
N LEU A 406 -0.84 32.30 32.93
CA LEU A 406 -1.92 32.28 31.95
C LEU A 406 -3.24 32.76 32.59
N LEU A 407 -3.50 32.37 33.84
CA LEU A 407 -4.63 32.87 34.64
C LEU A 407 -4.47 34.37 34.96
N GLU A 408 -3.26 34.84 35.28
CA GLU A 408 -2.98 36.27 35.42
C GLU A 408 -3.15 37.03 34.11
N LYS A 409 -2.70 36.47 32.97
CA LYS A 409 -2.93 37.08 31.65
C LYS A 409 -4.40 37.16 31.28
N ILE A 410 -5.21 36.19 31.68
CA ILE A 410 -6.65 36.20 31.46
C ILE A 410 -7.30 37.25 32.36
N LYS A 411 -7.01 37.27 33.67
CA LYS A 411 -7.49 38.32 34.60
C LYS A 411 -7.13 39.73 34.14
N ASN A 412 -5.90 39.93 33.65
CA ASN A 412 -5.40 41.24 33.22
C ASN A 412 -5.93 41.69 31.85
N LYS A 413 -6.44 40.77 31.01
CA LYS A 413 -6.98 41.11 29.68
C LYS A 413 -8.48 41.38 29.65
N THR A 414 -9.19 41.13 30.75
CA THR A 414 -10.64 41.34 30.84
C THR A 414 -10.97 42.37 31.90
N SER A 415 -10.62 43.63 31.64
CA SER A 415 -11.09 44.78 32.41
C SER A 415 -12.43 45.35 31.90
N GLU A 416 -13.24 44.57 31.18
CA GLU A 416 -14.53 45.04 30.62
C GLU A 416 -15.69 44.04 30.71
N PHE A 417 -15.55 42.92 31.43
CA PHE A 417 -16.65 41.96 31.61
C PHE A 417 -16.89 41.64 33.09
N GLN A 418 -18.16 41.66 33.49
CA GLN A 418 -18.67 41.52 34.86
C GLN A 418 -17.99 40.38 35.62
N GLU A 419 -17.47 40.66 36.82
CA GLU A 419 -16.71 39.75 37.69
C GLU A 419 -17.38 38.38 37.88
N ASP A 420 -18.71 38.33 37.88
CA ASP A 420 -19.48 37.10 38.06
C ASP A 420 -19.30 36.10 36.90
N ILE A 421 -19.26 36.57 35.65
CA ILE A 421 -19.05 35.71 34.48
C ILE A 421 -17.61 35.19 34.49
N LEU A 422 -16.66 36.03 34.91
CA LEU A 422 -15.25 35.64 35.00
C LEU A 422 -15.03 34.59 36.10
N GLN A 423 -15.67 34.74 37.26
CA GLN A 423 -15.62 33.76 38.34
C GLN A 423 -16.25 32.42 37.94
N ILE A 424 -17.40 32.44 37.26
CA ILE A 424 -18.06 31.22 36.77
C ILE A 424 -17.19 30.53 35.71
N ALA A 425 -16.63 31.27 34.76
CA ALA A 425 -15.75 30.72 33.74
C ALA A 425 -14.47 30.12 34.36
N THR A 426 -13.85 30.84 35.31
CA THR A 426 -12.65 30.38 36.00
C THR A 426 -12.93 29.10 36.78
N LYS A 427 -14.03 29.07 37.54
CA LYS A 427 -14.43 27.89 38.33
C LYS A 427 -14.79 26.70 37.45
N THR A 428 -15.46 26.93 36.32
CA THR A 428 -15.81 25.86 35.37
C THR A 428 -14.56 25.26 34.72
N ILE A 429 -13.56 26.10 34.42
CA ILE A 429 -12.26 25.65 33.92
C ILE A 429 -11.50 24.88 35.00
N GLU A 430 -11.46 25.38 36.24
CA GLU A 430 -10.84 24.69 37.38
C GLU A 430 -11.46 23.31 37.63
N ASP A 431 -12.78 23.22 37.64
CA ASP A 431 -13.50 21.96 37.85
C ASP A 431 -13.26 20.98 36.70
N SER A 432 -13.24 21.46 35.45
CA SER A 432 -12.94 20.65 34.27
C SER A 432 -11.51 20.12 34.29
N LEU A 433 -10.55 20.95 34.70
CA LEU A 433 -9.15 20.57 34.81
C LEU A 433 -8.92 19.58 35.97
N ARG A 434 -9.58 19.77 37.12
CA ARG A 434 -9.55 18.82 38.23
C ARG A 434 -10.15 17.47 37.84
N SER A 435 -11.27 17.48 37.11
CA SER A 435 -11.86 16.25 36.58
C SER A 435 -10.90 15.53 35.64
N LEU A 436 -10.24 16.27 34.74
CA LEU A 436 -9.26 15.70 33.82
C LEU A 436 -8.03 15.12 34.55
N HIS A 437 -7.57 15.80 35.60
CA HIS A 437 -6.47 15.33 36.44
C HIS A 437 -6.82 14.03 37.18
N MET A 438 -8.01 13.95 37.78
CA MET A 438 -8.48 12.73 38.44
C MET A 438 -8.66 11.57 37.46
N ASP A 439 -9.16 11.84 36.25
CA ASP A 439 -9.27 10.81 35.20
C ASP A 439 -7.90 10.32 34.72
N PHE A 440 -6.91 11.23 34.67
CA PHE A 440 -5.53 10.87 34.36
C PHE A 440 -4.92 10.00 35.47
N GLN A 441 -5.05 10.40 36.74
CA GLN A 441 -4.57 9.62 37.88
C GLN A 441 -5.18 8.22 37.91
N ARG A 442 -6.51 8.10 37.75
CA ARG A 442 -7.20 6.79 37.70
C ARG A 442 -6.69 5.90 36.58
N LYS A 443 -6.43 6.47 35.38
CA LYS A 443 -5.85 5.71 34.26
C LYS A 443 -4.44 5.24 34.56
N THR A 444 -3.63 6.09 35.19
CA THR A 444 -2.25 5.76 35.57
C THR A 444 -2.23 4.64 36.62
N GLU A 445 -3.06 4.72 37.66
CA GLU A 445 -3.18 3.68 38.69
C GLU A 445 -3.62 2.34 38.10
N LYS A 446 -4.60 2.38 37.18
CA LYS A 446 -5.07 1.19 36.47
C LYS A 446 -3.94 0.55 35.67
N LEU A 447 -3.19 1.34 34.88
CA LEU A 447 -2.05 0.85 34.10
C LEU A 447 -0.96 0.25 34.99
N LEU A 448 -0.66 0.87 36.13
CA LEU A 448 0.30 0.33 37.10
C LEU A 448 -0.16 -1.01 37.67
N SER A 449 -1.46 -1.17 37.92
CA SER A 449 -2.02 -2.45 38.37
C SER A 449 -1.93 -3.54 37.30
N GLU A 450 -2.16 -3.20 36.03
CA GLU A 450 -2.08 -4.13 34.89
C GLU A 450 -0.63 -4.56 34.62
N ILE A 451 0.32 -3.62 34.73
CA ILE A 451 1.76 -3.92 34.65
C ILE A 451 2.19 -4.89 35.77
N LYS A 452 1.69 -4.70 36.99
CA LYS A 452 1.98 -5.61 38.10
C LYS A 452 1.46 -7.02 37.82
N GLN A 453 0.21 -7.15 37.36
CA GLN A 453 -0.36 -8.45 36.99
C GLN A 453 0.43 -9.13 35.86
N LEU A 454 0.87 -8.38 34.85
CA LEU A 454 1.68 -8.92 33.75
C LEU A 454 3.05 -9.39 34.24
N LYS A 455 3.69 -8.67 35.16
CA LYS A 455 4.96 -9.11 35.78
C LYS A 455 4.79 -10.42 36.54
N ASP A 456 3.69 -10.58 37.28
CA ASP A 456 3.38 -11.81 38.02
C ASP A 456 3.14 -13.00 37.06
N VAL A 457 2.44 -12.77 35.94
CA VAL A 457 2.22 -13.79 34.90
C VAL A 457 3.53 -14.21 34.22
N ILE A 458 4.41 -13.24 33.93
CA ILE A 458 5.73 -13.52 33.34
C ILE A 458 6.59 -14.33 34.32
N ALA A 459 6.61 -13.96 35.61
CA ALA A 459 7.33 -14.71 36.63
C ALA A 459 6.85 -16.17 36.70
N HIS A 460 5.52 -16.37 36.73
CA HIS A 460 4.94 -17.71 36.77
C HIS A 460 5.26 -18.54 35.52
N LYS A 461 5.21 -17.93 34.32
CA LYS A 461 5.60 -18.61 33.07
C LYS A 461 7.07 -18.99 33.05
N ASN A 462 7.95 -18.15 33.58
CA ASN A 462 9.38 -18.45 33.66
C ASN A 462 9.65 -19.63 34.62
N ASP A 463 8.94 -19.72 35.74
CA ASP A 463 9.04 -20.87 36.66
C ASP A 463 8.57 -22.16 35.99
N LEU A 464 7.47 -22.10 35.22
CA LEU A 464 6.98 -23.25 34.47
C LEU A 464 7.98 -23.71 33.40
N LEU A 465 8.62 -22.76 32.71
CA LEU A 465 9.61 -23.02 31.67
C LEU A 465 10.87 -23.66 32.26
N ASN A 466 11.29 -23.22 33.45
CA ASN A 466 12.39 -23.83 34.20
C ASN A 466 12.05 -25.26 34.64
N HIS A 467 10.80 -25.54 35.04
CA HIS A 467 10.36 -26.90 35.35
C HIS A 467 10.36 -27.82 34.12
N ILE A 468 9.84 -27.36 32.99
CA ILE A 468 9.83 -28.13 31.73
C ILE A 468 11.26 -28.40 31.24
N SER A 469 12.15 -27.41 31.33
CA SER A 469 13.56 -27.55 30.94
C SER A 469 14.27 -28.63 31.78
N ASN A 470 13.99 -28.67 33.08
CA ASN A 470 14.52 -29.71 33.98
C ASN A 470 13.95 -31.11 33.70
N ASP A 471 12.69 -31.23 33.31
CA ASP A 471 12.07 -32.50 32.92
C ASP A 471 12.59 -33.04 31.57
N VAL A 472 12.88 -32.15 30.62
CA VAL A 472 13.51 -32.50 29.34
C VAL A 472 14.96 -32.95 29.55
N LEU A 473 15.71 -32.29 30.43
CA LEU A 473 17.07 -32.71 30.80
C LEU A 473 17.09 -34.09 31.46
N ARG A 474 16.10 -34.43 32.31
CA ARG A 474 15.98 -35.75 32.92
C ARG A 474 15.62 -36.86 31.92
N LYS A 475 14.81 -36.56 30.90
CA LYS A 475 14.44 -37.52 29.85
C LYS A 475 15.53 -37.78 28.81
N ASN A 476 16.46 -36.86 28.61
CA ASN A 476 17.57 -37.01 27.65
C ASN A 476 18.80 -37.75 28.22
N THR A 477 18.79 -38.11 29.50
CA THR A 477 19.86 -38.89 30.14
C THR A 477 19.70 -40.41 30.05
N GLU A 478 18.67 -40.93 29.38
CA GLU A 478 18.54 -42.36 29.09
C GLU A 478 19.08 -42.72 27.69
N ASN A 479 20.37 -43.11 27.69
CA ASN A 479 21.14 -43.82 26.66
C ASN A 479 20.35 -44.45 25.49
N LYS A 480 20.31 -43.78 24.32
CA LYS A 480 19.87 -44.43 23.07
C LYS A 480 20.70 -44.19 21.80
N ASP A 481 21.68 -43.27 21.77
CA ASP A 481 22.38 -42.93 20.51
C ASP A 481 23.80 -43.53 20.35
N TYR A 482 24.35 -44.22 21.35
CA TYR A 482 25.71 -44.80 21.24
C TYR A 482 25.74 -46.15 20.51
N ASP A 483 24.73 -47.01 20.73
CA ASP A 483 24.73 -48.41 20.26
C ASP A 483 24.46 -48.57 18.75
N GLU A 484 23.93 -47.53 18.08
CA GLU A 484 23.65 -47.59 16.62
C GLU A 484 24.86 -47.16 15.78
N LEU A 485 25.70 -46.24 16.28
CA LEU A 485 26.87 -45.75 15.53
C LEU A 485 28.03 -46.74 15.54
N GLU A 486 28.19 -47.56 16.58
CA GLU A 486 29.23 -48.61 16.63
C GLU A 486 29.02 -49.74 15.61
N LYS A 487 27.80 -49.86 15.06
CA LYS A 487 27.44 -50.90 14.08
C LYS A 487 27.70 -50.47 12.63
N LEU A 488 28.07 -49.21 12.41
CA LEU A 488 28.28 -48.65 11.07
C LEU A 488 29.73 -48.80 10.62
N GLU A 489 29.93 -49.07 9.32
CA GLU A 489 31.27 -49.07 8.75
C GLU A 489 31.86 -47.65 8.74
N ILE A 490 33.18 -47.55 8.84
CA ILE A 490 33.88 -46.26 8.91
C ILE A 490 33.58 -45.35 7.70
N LYS A 491 33.23 -45.92 6.54
CA LYS A 491 32.85 -45.15 5.34
C LYS A 491 31.55 -44.37 5.56
N ASP A 492 30.57 -44.96 6.23
CA ASP A 492 29.29 -44.33 6.52
C ASP A 492 29.43 -43.31 7.65
N LEU A 493 30.23 -43.61 8.66
CA LEU A 493 30.55 -42.64 9.73
C LEU A 493 31.29 -41.40 9.18
N LYS A 494 32.21 -41.57 8.22
CA LYS A 494 32.86 -40.43 7.55
C LYS A 494 31.85 -39.58 6.75
N LYS A 495 30.83 -40.20 6.16
CA LYS A 495 29.75 -39.50 5.44
C LYS A 495 28.87 -38.70 6.40
N ILE A 496 28.50 -39.28 7.54
CA ILE A 496 27.72 -38.62 8.60
C ILE A 496 28.53 -37.44 9.19
N ALA A 497 29.82 -37.64 9.50
CA ALA A 497 30.69 -36.58 9.99
C ALA A 497 30.77 -35.38 9.03
N LYS A 498 30.84 -35.64 7.71
CA LYS A 498 30.84 -34.59 6.69
C LYS A 498 29.50 -33.85 6.63
N GLN A 499 28.38 -34.55 6.76
CA GLN A 499 27.04 -33.94 6.82
C GLN A 499 26.86 -33.06 8.06
N LYS A 500 27.49 -33.42 9.18
CA LYS A 500 27.54 -32.61 10.41
C LYS A 500 28.58 -31.47 10.39
N GLY A 501 29.20 -31.19 9.24
CA GLY A 501 30.11 -30.05 9.07
C GLY A 501 31.53 -30.25 9.59
N ILE A 502 31.94 -31.48 9.94
CA ILE A 502 33.31 -31.77 10.38
C ILE A 502 34.27 -31.65 9.18
N ALA A 503 35.37 -30.91 9.37
CA ALA A 503 36.33 -30.62 8.31
C ALA A 503 36.94 -31.90 7.72
N SER A 504 36.98 -32.00 6.38
CA SER A 504 37.43 -33.20 5.67
C SER A 504 38.89 -33.58 5.96
N SER A 505 39.75 -32.62 6.32
CA SER A 505 41.13 -32.88 6.75
C SER A 505 41.20 -33.73 8.03
N LYS A 506 40.35 -33.45 9.02
CA LYS A 506 40.23 -34.23 10.27
C LYS A 506 39.60 -35.61 10.05
N ILE A 507 38.63 -35.70 9.13
CA ILE A 507 37.99 -36.98 8.78
C ILE A 507 38.99 -37.92 8.08
N ASN A 508 39.86 -37.36 7.23
CA ASN A 508 40.81 -38.14 6.43
C ASN A 508 42.06 -38.57 7.21
N SER A 509 42.43 -37.89 8.29
CA SER A 509 43.54 -38.28 9.16
C SER A 509 43.24 -39.51 10.03
N ILE A 510 41.97 -39.89 10.18
CA ILE A 510 41.54 -41.03 11.01
C ILE A 510 41.73 -42.35 10.24
N LYS A 511 42.58 -43.22 10.81
CA LYS A 511 42.93 -44.55 10.29
C LYS A 511 41.78 -45.53 10.46
N GLN A 512 41.68 -46.53 9.55
CA GLN A 512 40.68 -47.61 9.63
C GLN A 512 41.07 -48.65 10.69
N THR A 513 41.03 -48.24 11.96
CA THR A 513 41.25 -49.10 13.13
C THR A 513 40.11 -48.91 14.11
N LYS A 514 39.91 -49.86 15.04
CA LYS A 514 38.86 -49.77 16.08
C LYS A 514 38.96 -48.47 16.91
N SER A 515 40.18 -48.07 17.27
CA SER A 515 40.43 -46.80 17.96
C SER A 515 40.09 -45.58 17.10
N GLY A 516 40.31 -45.63 15.77
CA GLY A 516 39.92 -44.56 14.86
C GLY A 516 38.40 -44.44 14.67
N LEU A 517 37.68 -45.56 14.73
CA LEU A 517 36.22 -45.60 14.73
C LEU A 517 35.64 -44.92 15.97
N GLU A 518 36.15 -45.25 17.15
CA GLU A 518 35.72 -44.64 18.42
C GLU A 518 35.99 -43.13 18.46
N GLU A 519 37.14 -42.68 17.93
CA GLU A 519 37.47 -41.26 17.83
C GLU A 519 36.51 -40.49 16.91
N LEU A 520 36.13 -41.09 15.77
CA LEU A 520 35.19 -40.49 14.82
C LEU A 520 33.77 -40.41 15.38
N ILE A 521 33.32 -41.43 16.12
CA ILE A 521 32.00 -41.43 16.80
C ILE A 521 31.95 -40.33 17.87
N LYS A 522 33.01 -40.17 18.68
CA LYS A 522 33.11 -39.07 19.65
C LYS A 522 33.04 -37.69 18.99
N LEU A 523 33.70 -37.51 17.85
CA LEU A 523 33.64 -36.25 17.10
C LEU A 523 32.22 -35.94 16.60
N ILE A 524 31.50 -36.94 16.08
CA ILE A 524 30.12 -36.80 15.59
C ILE A 524 29.16 -36.41 16.73
N ASN A 525 29.34 -36.99 17.92
CA ASN A 525 28.47 -36.74 19.08
C ASN A 525 28.76 -35.39 19.74
N ASN A 526 30.01 -34.93 19.76
CA ASN A 526 30.36 -33.62 20.32
C ASN A 526 29.84 -32.44 19.48
N THR A 527 29.53 -32.65 18.20
CA THR A 527 28.83 -31.65 17.38
C THR A 527 27.33 -31.51 17.69
N GLN A 528 26.75 -32.40 18.51
CA GLN A 528 25.32 -32.37 18.89
C GLN A 528 25.01 -31.44 20.08
N THR A 529 26.04 -30.92 20.77
CA THR A 529 25.90 -30.11 22.00
C THR A 529 26.02 -28.59 21.77
N LEU A 530 26.06 -28.13 20.53
CA LEU A 530 26.10 -26.71 20.15
C LEU A 530 24.98 -26.39 19.15
N LEU A 531 23.73 -26.45 19.59
CA LEU A 531 22.58 -25.79 18.99
C LEU A 531 21.56 -25.43 20.07
#